data_AF-U6E912-F1
#
_entry.id   AF-U6E912-F1
#
_cell.length_a   1.000
_cell.length_b   1.000
_cell.length_c   1.000
_cell.angle_alpha   90.00
_cell.angle_beta   90.00
_cell.angle_gamma   90.00
#
_symmetry.space_group_name_H-M   'P 1'
#
loop_
_entity.id
_entity.type
_entity.pdbx_description
1 polymer ?
#
loop_
_entity_poly.entity_id
_entity_poly.type
_entity_poly.pdbx_seq_one_letter_code
_entity_poly.pdbx_strand_id
1 'polypeptide(L)'
;QMLREVASKTNDVAGDGTTTATVLAQAIVREGLKAVAAGMNPMDLKRGVDKAVAVVVEELKKNAKKVTTPAETAQVGTISANGESEIGKMISEAMQKVGSEGVITVEEAKHFQTELDVVEGMQFDRGYISPYFVTNPEKMTADLENPYILIHEKKLSSLQPILPLLESVVQSGRPLLIIAEDVDGEALATLVVNKLRGGLKIAAVKAPGFGDRRKAMLEDIAILTGGQVISEDLGIKLETVTLNMLGTAKKVHIDKENTT
;
A
#
# COMPACT_ATOMS: atom_id res chain seq x y z
N GLN A 1 -23.33 -6.97 10.14
CA GLN A 1 -22.62 -5.93 9.35
C GLN A 1 -21.73 -5.08 10.24
N MET A 2 -22.23 -4.42 11.30
CA MET A 2 -21.41 -3.61 12.22
C MET A 2 -20.21 -4.35 12.86
N LEU A 3 -20.38 -5.58 13.36
CA LEU A 3 -19.25 -6.37 13.91
C LEU A 3 -18.18 -6.70 12.87
N ARG A 4 -18.59 -6.89 11.61
CA ARG A 4 -17.65 -7.14 10.51
C ARG A 4 -16.81 -5.89 10.22
N GLU A 5 -17.42 -4.71 10.32
CA GLU A 5 -16.71 -3.44 10.17
C GLU A 5 -15.69 -3.22 11.30
N VAL A 6 -16.02 -3.59 12.54
CA VAL A 6 -15.06 -3.57 13.67
C VAL A 6 -13.87 -4.46 13.37
N ALA A 7 -14.11 -5.72 12.99
CA ALA A 7 -13.03 -6.65 12.67
C ALA A 7 -12.17 -6.18 11.49
N SER A 8 -12.80 -5.66 10.42
CA SER A 8 -12.09 -5.13 9.25
C SER A 8 -11.19 -3.95 9.63
N LYS A 9 -11.72 -2.97 10.37
CA LYS A 9 -10.92 -1.81 10.80
C LYS A 9 -9.76 -2.21 11.72
N THR A 10 -9.93 -3.23 12.57
CA THR A 10 -8.82 -3.75 13.37
C THR A 10 -7.74 -4.36 12.49
N ASN A 11 -8.12 -5.13 11.46
CA ASN A 11 -7.18 -5.69 10.50
C ASN A 11 -6.41 -4.60 9.75
N ASP A 12 -7.11 -3.57 9.28
CA ASP A 12 -6.51 -2.49 8.49
C ASP A 12 -5.47 -1.70 9.30
N VAL A 13 -5.67 -1.55 10.61
CA VAL A 13 -4.77 -0.77 11.48
C VAL A 13 -3.66 -1.61 12.09
N ALA A 14 -3.95 -2.86 12.48
CA ALA A 14 -3.02 -3.69 13.26
C ALA A 14 -2.44 -4.89 12.49
N GLY A 15 -3.03 -5.27 11.36
CA GLY A 15 -2.61 -6.43 10.55
C GLY A 15 -3.01 -7.81 11.09
N ASP A 16 -3.49 -7.90 12.34
CA ASP A 16 -3.96 -9.14 12.98
C ASP A 16 -5.03 -8.81 14.06
N GLY A 17 -5.67 -9.83 14.64
CA GLY A 17 -6.56 -9.70 15.79
C GLY A 17 -8.05 -9.64 15.47
N THR A 18 -8.45 -9.94 14.22
CA THR A 18 -9.85 -9.91 13.77
C THR A 18 -10.77 -10.81 14.62
N THR A 19 -10.29 -12.00 14.97
CA THR A 19 -11.02 -12.94 15.83
C THR A 19 -11.19 -12.39 17.24
N THR A 20 -10.12 -11.87 17.83
CA THR A 20 -10.12 -11.29 19.17
C THR A 20 -11.05 -10.08 19.26
N ALA A 21 -10.99 -9.18 18.27
CA ALA A 21 -11.87 -8.02 18.17
C ALA A 21 -13.35 -8.45 18.10
N THR A 22 -13.64 -9.50 17.32
CA THR A 22 -15.01 -10.01 17.16
C THR A 22 -15.56 -10.59 18.47
N VAL A 23 -14.76 -11.40 19.17
CA VAL A 23 -15.17 -12.02 20.44
C VAL A 23 -15.36 -10.97 21.54
N LEU A 24 -14.45 -10.00 21.65
CA LEU A 24 -14.56 -8.92 22.63
C LEU A 24 -15.77 -8.02 22.35
N ALA A 25 -15.98 -7.64 21.09
CA ALA A 25 -17.14 -6.84 20.70
C ALA A 25 -18.45 -7.58 20.99
N GLN A 26 -18.51 -8.89 20.73
CA GLN A 26 -19.67 -9.71 21.08
C GLN A 26 -19.92 -9.73 22.59
N ALA A 27 -18.87 -9.92 23.40
CA ALA A 27 -18.98 -9.97 24.85
C ALA A 27 -19.49 -8.64 25.43
N ILE A 28 -18.91 -7.51 25.00
CA ILE A 28 -19.31 -6.16 25.45
C ILE A 28 -20.76 -5.87 25.07
N VAL A 29 -21.17 -6.19 23.84
CA VAL A 29 -22.56 -5.99 23.40
C VAL A 29 -23.52 -6.86 24.20
N ARG A 30 -23.19 -8.13 24.41
CA ARG A 30 -24.06 -9.07 25.16
C ARG A 30 -24.27 -8.62 26.59
N GLU A 31 -23.20 -8.25 27.30
CA GLU A 31 -23.31 -7.79 28.69
C GLU A 31 -23.92 -6.39 28.78
N GLY A 32 -23.62 -5.51 27.83
CA GLY A 32 -24.25 -4.19 27.72
C GLY A 32 -25.77 -4.29 27.55
N LEU A 33 -26.26 -5.19 26.68
CA LEU A 33 -27.69 -5.40 26.47
C LEU A 33 -28.39 -5.93 27.72
N LYS A 34 -27.75 -6.82 28.49
CA LYS A 34 -28.30 -7.28 29.78
C LYS A 34 -28.42 -6.13 30.79
N ALA A 35 -27.41 -5.27 30.89
CA ALA A 35 -27.42 -4.13 31.79
C ALA A 35 -28.50 -3.10 31.41
N VAL A 36 -28.69 -2.85 30.11
CA VAL A 36 -29.77 -1.99 29.60
C VAL A 36 -31.15 -2.61 29.88
N ALA A 37 -31.31 -3.91 29.66
CA ALA A 37 -32.55 -4.62 29.98
C ALA A 37 -32.90 -4.58 31.49
N ALA A 38 -31.88 -4.47 32.36
CA ALA A 38 -32.04 -4.25 33.80
C ALA A 38 -32.39 -2.79 34.17
N GLY A 39 -32.59 -1.90 33.19
CA GLY A 39 -33.01 -0.51 33.41
C GLY A 39 -31.86 0.49 33.61
N MET A 40 -30.61 0.10 33.39
CA MET A 40 -29.47 1.02 33.46
C MET A 40 -29.44 1.97 32.25
N ASN A 41 -28.97 3.20 32.46
CA ASN A 41 -28.85 4.19 31.38
C ASN A 41 -27.76 3.77 30.37
N PRO A 42 -28.09 3.55 29.08
CA PRO A 42 -27.13 3.16 28.05
C PRO A 42 -25.97 4.15 27.88
N MET A 43 -26.23 5.45 28.06
CA MET A 43 -25.21 6.49 27.88
C MET A 43 -24.16 6.46 28.99
N ASP A 44 -24.58 6.18 30.23
CA ASP A 44 -23.65 6.08 31.35
C ASP A 44 -22.87 4.77 31.31
N LEU A 45 -23.50 3.67 30.87
CA LEU A 45 -22.81 2.41 30.58
C LEU A 45 -21.71 2.59 29.54
N LYS A 46 -22.02 3.24 28.42
CA LYS A 46 -21.02 3.56 27.39
C LYS A 46 -19.85 4.36 27.97
N ARG A 47 -20.13 5.46 28.69
CA ARG A 47 -19.08 6.29 29.31
C ARG A 47 -18.22 5.49 30.29
N GLY A 48 -18.82 4.56 31.04
CA GLY A 48 -18.12 3.65 31.94
C GLY A 48 -17.18 2.71 31.19
N VAL A 49 -17.66 2.08 30.12
CA VAL A 49 -16.86 1.21 29.25
C VAL A 49 -15.70 1.99 28.63
N ASP A 50 -15.95 3.18 28.08
CA ASP A 50 -14.91 4.01 27.46
C ASP A 50 -13.79 4.36 28.46
N LYS A 51 -14.15 4.70 29.71
CA LYS A 51 -13.18 4.95 30.79
C LYS A 51 -12.41 3.70 31.17
N ALA A 52 -13.07 2.55 31.27
CA ALA A 52 -12.41 1.28 31.59
C ALA A 52 -11.41 0.89 30.50
N VAL A 53 -11.79 1.03 29.22
CA VAL A 53 -10.91 0.76 28.08
C VAL A 53 -9.69 1.67 28.12
N ALA A 54 -9.86 2.97 28.41
CA ALA A 54 -8.72 3.89 28.51
C ALA A 54 -7.70 3.45 29.59
N VAL A 55 -8.18 3.03 30.76
CA VAL A 55 -7.30 2.53 31.84
C VAL A 55 -6.60 1.23 31.42
N VAL A 56 -7.31 0.31 30.77
CA VAL A 56 -6.74 -0.96 30.28
C VAL A 56 -5.66 -0.68 29.23
N VAL A 57 -5.88 0.24 28.30
CA VAL A 57 -4.89 0.60 27.27
C VAL A 57 -3.62 1.18 27.90
N GLU A 58 -3.75 2.04 28.90
CA GLU A 58 -2.58 2.58 29.62
C GLU A 58 -1.81 1.49 30.36
N GLU A 59 -2.51 0.53 30.97
CA GLU A 59 -1.86 -0.59 31.65
C GLU A 59 -1.19 -1.56 30.66
N LEU A 60 -1.79 -1.79 29.50
CA LEU A 60 -1.18 -2.59 28.43
C LEU A 60 0.12 -1.94 27.93
N LYS A 61 0.17 -0.61 27.78
CA LYS A 61 1.40 0.10 27.40
C LYS A 61 2.50 -0.06 28.43
N LYS A 62 2.19 -0.08 29.73
CA LYS A 62 3.19 -0.30 30.78
C LYS A 62 3.74 -1.73 30.77
N ASN A 63 2.90 -2.70 30.43
CA ASN A 63 3.30 -4.10 30.33
C ASN A 63 3.96 -4.45 28.99
N ALA A 64 3.94 -3.54 28.01
CA ALA A 64 4.54 -3.76 26.71
C ALA A 64 6.07 -3.87 26.82
N LYS A 65 6.62 -5.00 26.39
CA LYS A 65 8.07 -5.22 26.27
C LYS A 65 8.49 -5.04 24.82
N LYS A 66 9.51 -4.21 24.57
CA LYS A 66 10.10 -4.09 23.23
C LYS A 66 10.78 -5.39 22.83
N VAL A 67 10.48 -5.86 21.62
CA VAL A 67 11.18 -6.98 20.98
C VAL A 67 12.57 -6.49 20.57
N THR A 68 13.60 -7.20 21.00
CA THR A 68 15.00 -6.82 20.73
C THR A 68 15.79 -7.93 20.08
N THR A 69 15.35 -9.18 20.25
CA THR A 69 16.08 -10.33 19.73
C THR A 69 15.37 -10.92 18.50
N PRO A 70 16.12 -11.43 17.52
CA PRO A 70 15.53 -12.14 16.39
C PRO A 70 14.72 -13.37 16.80
N ALA A 71 15.09 -14.03 17.90
CA ALA A 71 14.33 -15.15 18.44
C ALA A 71 12.93 -14.74 18.90
N GLU A 72 12.81 -13.58 19.56
CA GLU A 72 11.50 -13.00 19.93
C GLU A 72 10.70 -12.64 18.67
N THR A 73 11.34 -12.08 17.62
CA THR A 73 10.67 -11.79 16.33
C THR A 73 10.15 -13.07 15.67
N ALA A 74 10.96 -14.13 15.62
CA ALA A 74 10.58 -15.41 15.06
C ALA A 74 9.43 -16.05 15.86
N GLN A 75 9.42 -15.89 17.18
CA GLN A 75 8.35 -16.36 18.04
C GLN A 75 7.03 -15.65 17.73
N VAL A 76 7.05 -14.33 17.58
CA VAL A 76 5.85 -13.56 17.20
C VAL A 76 5.35 -14.01 15.81
N GLY A 77 6.24 -14.09 14.83
CA GLY A 77 5.88 -14.56 13.48
C GLY A 77 5.31 -15.98 13.47
N THR A 78 5.88 -16.90 14.27
CA THR A 78 5.38 -18.27 14.40
C THR A 78 3.97 -18.32 14.98
N ILE A 79 3.69 -17.52 16.02
CA ILE A 79 2.37 -17.49 16.67
C ILE A 79 1.32 -16.91 15.71
N SER A 80 1.65 -15.81 15.01
CA SER A 80 0.76 -15.22 14.01
C SER A 80 0.54 -16.13 12.79
N ALA A 81 1.53 -16.97 12.45
CA ALA A 81 1.42 -17.99 11.42
C ALA A 81 0.79 -19.32 11.92
N ASN A 82 -0.09 -19.28 12.93
CA ASN A 82 -0.77 -20.45 13.48
C ASN A 82 0.15 -21.59 13.95
N GLY A 83 1.35 -21.27 14.46
CA GLY A 83 2.31 -22.23 14.99
C GLY A 83 3.35 -22.72 13.98
N GLU A 84 3.36 -22.18 12.76
CA GLU A 84 4.29 -22.58 11.71
C GLU A 84 5.67 -21.95 11.90
N SER A 85 6.58 -22.73 12.49
CA SER A 85 7.92 -22.24 12.86
C SER A 85 8.81 -21.90 11.66
N GLU A 86 8.53 -22.46 10.49
CA GLU A 86 9.29 -22.20 9.27
C GLU A 86 9.05 -20.76 8.78
N ILE A 87 7.78 -20.34 8.73
CA ILE A 87 7.37 -18.98 8.37
C ILE A 87 7.95 -17.96 9.36
N GLY A 88 7.86 -18.23 10.67
CA GLY A 88 8.43 -17.34 11.68
C GLY A 88 9.94 -17.13 11.54
N LYS A 89 10.69 -18.18 11.18
CA LYS A 89 12.12 -18.08 10.90
C LYS A 89 12.39 -17.24 9.65
N MET A 90 11.69 -17.50 8.56
CA MET A 90 11.85 -16.73 7.32
C MET A 90 11.57 -15.24 7.52
N ILE A 91 10.51 -14.89 8.26
CA ILE A 91 10.21 -13.48 8.61
C ILE A 91 11.35 -12.86 9.42
N SER A 92 11.88 -13.59 10.41
CA SER A 92 13.02 -13.10 11.20
C SER A 92 14.27 -12.91 10.36
N GLU A 93 14.55 -13.81 9.41
CA GLU A 93 15.69 -13.68 8.49
C GLU A 93 15.52 -12.50 7.53
N ALA A 94 14.31 -12.31 7.00
CA ALA A 94 13.96 -11.15 6.17
C ALA A 94 14.18 -9.83 6.94
N MET A 95 13.64 -9.73 8.15
CA MET A 95 13.79 -8.53 8.99
C MET A 95 15.25 -8.25 9.37
N GLN A 96 16.09 -9.28 9.53
CA GLN A 96 17.52 -9.08 9.76
C GLN A 96 18.24 -8.52 8.53
N LYS A 97 17.88 -8.97 7.33
CA LYS A 97 18.52 -8.51 6.08
C LYS A 97 18.09 -7.10 5.70
N VAL A 98 16.81 -6.75 5.84
CA VAL A 98 16.28 -5.43 5.43
C VAL A 98 16.36 -4.41 6.57
N GLY A 99 16.42 -4.86 7.83
CA GLY A 99 16.40 -4.00 9.01
C GLY A 99 14.97 -3.68 9.49
N SER A 100 14.86 -3.03 10.65
CA SER A 100 13.59 -2.80 11.35
C SER A 100 12.59 -1.90 10.61
N GLU A 101 13.07 -1.05 9.70
CA GLU A 101 12.24 -0.16 8.87
C GLU A 101 12.14 -0.65 7.42
N GLY A 102 12.53 -1.90 7.19
CA GLY A 102 12.49 -2.55 5.89
C GLY A 102 11.09 -2.92 5.45
N VAL A 103 10.83 -2.82 4.15
CA VAL A 103 9.61 -3.33 3.52
C VAL A 103 9.82 -4.77 3.13
N ILE A 104 8.87 -5.65 3.52
CA ILE A 104 8.86 -7.06 3.15
C ILE A 104 7.59 -7.30 2.33
N THR A 105 7.76 -7.73 1.10
CA THR A 105 6.65 -8.15 0.24
C THR A 105 6.59 -9.68 0.16
N VAL A 106 5.39 -10.22 0.01
CA VAL A 106 5.17 -11.67 -0.12
C VAL A 106 4.56 -11.95 -1.48
N GLU A 107 5.19 -12.86 -2.22
CA GLU A 107 4.74 -13.27 -3.54
C GLU A 107 4.44 -14.77 -3.58
N GLU A 108 3.52 -15.15 -4.47
CA GLU A 108 3.23 -16.55 -4.72
C GLU A 108 4.34 -17.14 -5.60
N ALA A 109 5.05 -18.13 -5.06
CA ALA A 109 6.13 -18.80 -5.77
C ALA A 109 5.57 -19.71 -6.87
N LYS A 110 6.28 -19.79 -8.01
CA LYS A 110 5.99 -20.77 -9.08
C LYS A 110 6.48 -22.18 -8.74
N HIS A 111 7.29 -22.31 -7.69
CA HIS A 111 7.90 -23.54 -7.22
C HIS A 111 7.35 -23.94 -5.85
N PHE A 112 7.61 -25.18 -5.44
CA PHE A 112 7.13 -25.70 -4.15
C PHE A 112 7.91 -25.18 -2.93
N GLN A 113 9.05 -24.53 -3.14
CA GLN A 113 9.91 -24.02 -2.07
C GLN A 113 9.68 -22.53 -1.87
N THR A 114 9.68 -22.11 -0.60
CA THR A 114 9.64 -20.69 -0.23
C THR A 114 11.05 -20.13 -0.30
N GLU A 115 11.24 -19.03 -1.05
CA GLU A 115 12.53 -18.39 -1.26
C GLU A 115 12.52 -16.98 -0.64
N LEU A 116 13.67 -16.55 -0.12
CA LEU A 116 13.86 -15.21 0.44
C LEU A 116 14.92 -14.46 -0.37
N ASP A 117 14.46 -13.56 -1.23
CA ASP A 117 15.30 -12.68 -2.02
C ASP A 117 15.24 -11.24 -1.50
N VAL A 118 16.41 -10.59 -1.43
CA VAL A 118 16.51 -9.16 -1.14
C VAL A 118 16.76 -8.46 -2.45
N VAL A 119 15.83 -7.59 -2.83
CA VAL A 119 15.92 -6.75 -4.02
C VAL A 119 15.99 -5.28 -3.61
N GLU A 120 16.73 -4.49 -4.37
CA GLU A 120 16.68 -3.04 -4.25
C GLU A 120 15.31 -2.57 -4.77
N GLY A 121 14.59 -1.82 -3.95
CA GLY A 121 13.25 -1.32 -4.24
C GLY A 121 12.93 -0.10 -3.37
N MET A 122 11.76 0.50 -3.61
CA MET A 122 11.30 1.66 -2.87
C MET A 122 9.81 1.56 -2.63
N GLN A 123 9.36 1.81 -1.41
CA GLN A 123 7.96 2.01 -1.10
C GLN A 123 7.70 3.47 -0.74
N PHE A 124 6.55 4.01 -1.15
CA PHE A 124 6.06 5.29 -0.68
C PHE A 124 4.54 5.30 -0.46
N ASP A 125 4.09 6.14 0.48
CA ASP A 125 2.71 6.20 1.00
C ASP A 125 1.75 6.94 0.04
N ARG A 126 1.69 6.51 -1.21
CA ARG A 126 0.70 6.95 -2.20
C ARG A 126 0.19 5.75 -2.98
N GLY A 127 -1.11 5.47 -2.85
CA GLY A 127 -1.78 4.44 -3.65
C GLY A 127 -2.31 4.94 -4.98
N TYR A 128 -3.08 4.07 -5.65
CA TYR A 128 -3.70 4.39 -6.94
C TYR A 128 -4.70 5.55 -6.82
N ILE A 129 -4.71 6.43 -7.83
CA ILE A 129 -5.62 7.59 -7.87
C ILE A 129 -7.08 7.13 -8.07
N SER A 130 -7.28 6.02 -8.78
CA SER A 130 -8.61 5.48 -9.09
C SER A 130 -8.65 3.97 -8.91
N PRO A 131 -9.69 3.42 -8.24
CA PRO A 131 -9.89 1.97 -8.09
C PRO A 131 -10.03 1.25 -9.44
N TYR A 132 -10.37 1.96 -10.52
CA TYR A 132 -10.40 1.37 -11.85
C TYR A 132 -9.01 0.96 -12.35
N PHE A 133 -7.93 1.41 -11.69
CA PHE A 133 -6.57 0.95 -11.97
C PHE A 133 -6.19 -0.38 -11.32
N VAL A 134 -7.06 -0.98 -10.50
CA VAL A 134 -6.89 -2.35 -9.96
C VAL A 134 -6.81 -3.40 -11.08
N THR A 135 -5.83 -4.30 -11.00
CA THR A 135 -5.70 -5.47 -11.90
C THR A 135 -6.19 -6.74 -11.24
N ASN A 136 -6.06 -6.84 -9.91
CA ASN A 136 -6.60 -7.94 -9.10
C ASN A 136 -7.81 -7.45 -8.25
N PRO A 137 -9.05 -7.71 -8.67
CA PRO A 137 -10.24 -7.23 -7.96
C PRO A 137 -10.47 -7.92 -6.61
N GLU A 138 -9.88 -9.09 -6.36
CA GLU A 138 -10.01 -9.78 -5.07
C GLU A 138 -9.16 -9.12 -3.99
N LYS A 139 -7.91 -8.81 -4.34
CA LYS A 139 -6.97 -8.12 -3.43
C LYS A 139 -7.10 -6.61 -3.46
N MET A 140 -7.84 -6.05 -4.43
CA MET A 140 -7.92 -4.62 -4.69
C MET A 140 -6.54 -3.98 -4.93
N THR A 141 -5.67 -4.68 -5.66
CA THR A 141 -4.30 -4.25 -5.97
C THR A 141 -4.09 -4.07 -7.47
N ALA A 142 -3.19 -3.15 -7.84
CA ALA A 142 -2.70 -2.99 -9.20
C ALA A 142 -1.26 -3.51 -9.30
N ASP A 143 -1.13 -4.71 -9.86
CA ASP A 143 0.13 -5.37 -10.15
C ASP A 143 0.53 -5.13 -11.61
N LEU A 144 1.71 -4.53 -11.82
CA LEU A 144 2.28 -4.29 -13.15
C LEU A 144 3.62 -5.02 -13.29
N GLU A 145 3.75 -5.88 -14.30
CA GLU A 145 4.98 -6.59 -14.63
C GLU A 145 5.77 -5.86 -15.71
N ASN A 146 7.08 -5.69 -15.49
CA ASN A 146 8.00 -4.96 -16.37
C ASN A 146 7.47 -3.60 -16.86
N PRO A 147 6.89 -2.73 -16.01
CA PRO A 147 6.33 -1.47 -16.48
C PRO A 147 7.39 -0.47 -16.92
N TYR A 148 6.98 0.44 -17.79
CA TYR A 148 7.62 1.74 -17.93
C TYR A 148 7.12 2.68 -16.85
N ILE A 149 7.99 3.57 -16.35
CA ILE A 149 7.68 4.50 -15.27
C ILE A 149 7.89 5.92 -15.78
N LEU A 150 6.79 6.66 -15.91
CA LEU A 150 6.79 8.08 -16.23
C LEU A 150 6.81 8.89 -14.94
N ILE A 151 7.83 9.72 -14.79
CA ILE A 151 8.04 10.56 -13.62
C ILE A 151 7.86 12.01 -14.04
N HIS A 152 6.74 12.61 -13.66
CA HIS A 152 6.38 13.97 -14.04
C HIS A 152 6.24 14.87 -12.81
N GLU A 153 6.87 16.03 -12.82
CA GLU A 153 6.87 16.90 -11.63
C GLU A 153 5.54 17.64 -11.40
N LYS A 154 4.82 17.97 -12.48
CA LYS A 154 3.60 18.79 -12.44
C LYS A 154 2.33 17.94 -12.53
N LYS A 155 1.19 18.63 -12.50
CA LYS A 155 -0.13 18.03 -12.68
C LYS A 155 -0.36 17.65 -14.13
N LEU A 156 -0.93 16.47 -14.34
CA LEU A 156 -1.33 15.97 -15.65
C LEU A 156 -2.86 16.08 -15.79
N SER A 157 -3.32 17.21 -16.35
CA SER A 157 -4.76 17.47 -16.57
C SER A 157 -5.23 17.18 -18.01
N SER A 158 -4.31 17.18 -18.98
CA SER A 158 -4.58 16.88 -20.40
C SER A 158 -3.70 15.76 -20.90
N LEU A 159 -4.25 14.90 -21.77
CA LEU A 159 -3.48 13.82 -22.42
C LEU A 159 -2.84 14.22 -23.74
N GLN A 160 -3.20 15.36 -24.33
CA GLN A 160 -2.63 15.77 -25.62
C GLN A 160 -1.09 15.73 -25.65
N PRO A 161 -0.38 16.22 -24.62
CA PRO A 161 1.08 16.22 -24.62
C PRO A 161 1.72 14.83 -24.50
N ILE A 162 0.98 13.83 -24.00
CA ILE A 162 1.48 12.47 -23.73
C ILE A 162 0.99 11.45 -24.76
N LEU A 163 0.07 11.83 -25.67
CA LEU A 163 -0.43 10.93 -26.73
C LEU A 163 0.69 10.20 -27.51
N PRO A 164 1.76 10.89 -27.98
CA PRO A 164 2.84 10.20 -28.72
C PRO A 164 3.57 9.15 -27.87
N LEU A 165 3.70 9.41 -26.57
CA LEU A 165 4.31 8.47 -25.64
C LEU A 165 3.40 7.27 -25.41
N LEU A 166 2.08 7.49 -25.23
CA LEU A 166 1.11 6.42 -25.03
C LEU A 166 1.08 5.47 -26.23
N GLU A 167 1.12 5.99 -27.45
CA GLU A 167 1.19 5.16 -28.67
C GLU A 167 2.44 4.28 -28.69
N SER A 168 3.58 4.85 -28.32
CA SER A 168 4.87 4.13 -28.22
C SER A 168 4.83 3.03 -27.16
N VAL A 169 4.21 3.30 -26.01
CA VAL A 169 4.03 2.31 -24.93
C VAL A 169 3.08 1.18 -25.38
N VAL A 170 1.96 1.51 -26.04
CA VAL A 170 1.03 0.49 -26.57
C VAL A 170 1.73 -0.42 -27.56
N GLN A 171 2.56 0.12 -28.46
CA GLN A 171 3.33 -0.66 -29.42
C GLN A 171 4.33 -1.61 -28.74
N SER A 172 4.92 -1.19 -27.61
CA SER A 172 5.83 -2.04 -26.84
C SER A 172 5.12 -3.19 -26.11
N GLY A 173 3.79 -3.11 -25.94
CA GLY A 173 2.99 -4.08 -25.19
C GLY A 173 3.24 -4.10 -23.68
N ARG A 174 4.11 -3.23 -23.16
CA ARG A 174 4.47 -3.13 -21.75
C ARG A 174 3.50 -2.20 -20.99
N PRO A 175 3.23 -2.47 -19.69
CA PRO A 175 2.42 -1.57 -18.89
C PRO A 175 3.12 -0.22 -18.62
N LEU A 176 2.35 0.79 -18.24
CA LEU A 176 2.84 2.12 -17.87
C LEU A 176 2.37 2.50 -16.46
N LEU A 177 3.32 2.98 -15.65
CA LEU A 177 3.06 3.66 -14.38
C LEU A 177 3.29 5.15 -14.58
N ILE A 178 2.31 5.98 -14.18
CA ILE A 178 2.47 7.44 -14.13
C ILE A 178 2.59 7.88 -12.67
N ILE A 179 3.69 8.53 -12.34
CA ILE A 179 3.92 9.22 -11.07
C ILE A 179 3.93 10.72 -11.36
N ALA A 180 2.92 11.44 -10.89
CA ALA A 180 2.77 12.88 -11.11
C ALA A 180 2.33 13.61 -9.85
N GLU A 181 2.45 14.94 -9.77
CA GLU A 181 1.88 15.71 -8.65
C GLU A 181 0.39 15.36 -8.45
N ASP A 182 -0.35 15.38 -9.55
CA ASP A 182 -1.73 14.92 -9.60
C ASP A 182 -2.08 14.47 -11.03
N VAL A 183 -3.04 13.56 -11.15
CA VAL A 183 -3.63 13.17 -12.44
C VAL A 183 -5.13 13.37 -12.32
N ASP A 184 -5.65 14.39 -12.98
CA ASP A 184 -7.02 14.85 -12.81
C ASP A 184 -7.73 15.17 -14.14
N GLY A 185 -8.99 15.59 -14.02
CA GLY A 185 -9.79 16.09 -15.13
C GLY A 185 -9.99 15.10 -16.28
N GLU A 186 -9.79 15.62 -17.49
CA GLU A 186 -9.95 14.86 -18.75
C GLU A 186 -8.94 13.72 -18.86
N ALA A 187 -7.72 13.94 -18.37
CA ALA A 187 -6.67 12.95 -18.46
C ALA A 187 -7.02 11.69 -17.67
N LEU A 188 -7.45 11.83 -16.41
CA LEU A 188 -7.84 10.69 -15.58
C LEU A 188 -9.01 9.91 -16.21
N ALA A 189 -10.05 10.62 -16.66
CA ALA A 189 -11.22 9.98 -17.26
C ALA A 189 -10.86 9.15 -18.49
N THR A 190 -10.01 9.70 -19.35
CA THR A 190 -9.58 9.05 -20.59
C THR A 190 -8.66 7.86 -20.32
N LEU A 191 -7.74 7.96 -19.35
CA LEU A 191 -6.90 6.83 -18.95
C LEU A 191 -7.72 5.66 -18.39
N VAL A 192 -8.72 5.95 -17.57
CA VAL A 192 -9.63 4.93 -17.01
C VAL A 192 -10.43 4.24 -18.12
N VAL A 193 -11.00 5.01 -19.05
CA VAL A 193 -11.76 4.44 -20.18
C VAL A 193 -10.88 3.56 -21.07
N ASN A 194 -9.66 4.00 -21.38
CA ASN A 194 -8.74 3.21 -22.21
C ASN A 194 -8.29 1.92 -21.52
N LYS A 195 -8.08 1.97 -20.19
CA LYS A 195 -7.79 0.77 -19.42
C LYS A 195 -8.96 -0.22 -19.47
N LEU A 196 -10.19 0.24 -19.23
CA LEU A 196 -11.39 -0.61 -19.23
C LEU A 196 -11.65 -1.26 -20.59
N ARG A 197 -11.27 -0.58 -21.69
CA ARG A 197 -11.34 -1.13 -23.05
C ARG A 197 -10.22 -2.13 -23.37
N GLY A 198 -9.29 -2.36 -22.45
CA GLY A 198 -8.19 -3.32 -22.60
C GLY A 198 -7.07 -2.87 -23.54
N GLY A 199 -7.13 -1.64 -24.07
CA GLY A 199 -6.14 -1.13 -25.02
C GLY A 199 -4.82 -0.68 -24.37
N LEU A 200 -4.84 -0.37 -23.07
CA LEU A 200 -3.67 0.13 -22.34
C LEU A 200 -3.65 -0.42 -20.91
N LYS A 201 -2.55 -1.09 -20.52
CA LYS A 201 -2.29 -1.47 -19.13
C LYS A 201 -1.62 -0.30 -18.43
N ILE A 202 -2.38 0.49 -17.67
CA ILE A 202 -1.88 1.69 -17.01
C ILE A 202 -2.31 1.76 -15.54
N ALA A 203 -1.44 2.31 -14.70
CA ALA A 203 -1.79 2.81 -13.37
C ALA A 203 -1.22 4.22 -13.16
N ALA A 204 -1.90 5.02 -12.34
CA ALA A 204 -1.46 6.35 -11.98
C ALA A 204 -1.50 6.55 -10.47
N VAL A 205 -0.43 7.11 -9.93
CA VAL A 205 -0.22 7.39 -8.50
C VAL A 205 0.24 8.82 -8.32
N LYS A 206 -0.09 9.40 -7.17
CA LYS A 206 0.41 10.74 -6.82
C LYS A 206 1.87 10.63 -6.36
N ALA A 207 2.63 11.66 -6.65
CA ALA A 207 4.00 11.80 -6.17
C ALA A 207 4.03 11.91 -4.63
N PRO A 208 5.04 11.32 -3.98
CA PRO A 208 5.23 11.47 -2.54
C PRO A 208 5.78 12.87 -2.18
N GLY A 209 5.47 13.33 -0.97
CA GLY A 209 5.92 14.64 -0.49
C GLY A 209 5.21 15.84 -1.13
N PHE A 210 5.73 17.04 -0.84
CA PHE A 210 5.23 18.34 -1.32
C PHE A 210 6.39 19.31 -1.56
N GLY A 211 6.23 20.26 -2.48
CA GLY A 211 7.23 21.30 -2.77
C GLY A 211 8.59 20.71 -3.16
N ASP A 212 9.68 21.27 -2.63
CA ASP A 212 11.05 20.84 -2.96
C ASP A 212 11.32 19.39 -2.54
N ARG A 213 10.70 18.91 -1.45
CA ARG A 213 10.82 17.52 -1.01
C ARG A 213 10.26 16.56 -2.05
N ARG A 214 9.18 16.94 -2.76
CA ARG A 214 8.64 16.13 -3.86
C ARG A 214 9.61 16.03 -5.02
N LYS A 215 10.27 17.15 -5.40
CA LYS A 215 11.27 17.13 -6.49
C LYS A 215 12.41 16.18 -6.17
N ALA A 216 12.97 16.28 -4.96
CA ALA A 216 14.04 15.38 -4.50
C ALA A 216 13.59 13.90 -4.52
N MET A 217 12.40 13.59 -4.01
CA MET A 217 11.90 12.21 -4.01
C MET A 217 11.64 11.68 -5.43
N LEU A 218 11.15 12.50 -6.36
CA LEU A 218 10.97 12.10 -7.75
C LEU A 218 12.32 11.83 -8.43
N GLU A 219 13.35 12.60 -8.09
CA GLU A 219 14.72 12.39 -8.56
C GLU A 219 15.30 11.07 -8.02
N ASP A 220 15.09 10.76 -6.75
CA ASP A 220 15.47 9.47 -6.16
C ASP A 220 14.80 8.29 -6.88
N ILE A 221 13.49 8.39 -7.16
CA ILE A 221 12.75 7.37 -7.92
C ILE A 221 13.31 7.24 -9.35
N ALA A 222 13.65 8.36 -9.99
CA ALA A 222 14.21 8.35 -11.33
C ALA A 222 15.57 7.65 -11.37
N ILE A 223 16.45 7.95 -10.42
CA ILE A 223 17.77 7.30 -10.31
C ILE A 223 17.61 5.80 -10.05
N LEU A 224 16.74 5.41 -9.11
CA LEU A 224 16.51 4.01 -8.75
C LEU A 224 15.94 3.19 -9.92
N THR A 225 15.06 3.80 -10.72
CA THR A 225 14.42 3.13 -11.88
C THR A 225 15.18 3.30 -13.20
N GLY A 226 16.30 4.04 -13.18
CA GLY A 226 17.09 4.36 -14.38
C GLY A 226 16.38 5.29 -15.38
N GLY A 227 15.39 6.07 -14.92
CA GLY A 227 14.63 7.04 -15.72
C GLY A 227 15.10 8.47 -15.51
N GLN A 228 14.40 9.43 -16.13
CA GLN A 228 14.63 10.86 -15.97
C GLN A 228 13.36 11.58 -15.50
N VAL A 229 13.49 12.50 -14.55
CA VAL A 229 12.37 13.36 -14.11
C VAL A 229 12.03 14.36 -15.22
N ILE A 230 10.77 14.37 -15.64
CA ILE A 230 10.26 15.32 -16.62
C ILE A 230 9.77 16.56 -15.87
N SER A 231 10.63 17.57 -15.87
CA SER A 231 10.38 18.88 -15.30
C SER A 231 10.48 19.97 -16.38
N GLU A 232 9.57 20.94 -16.31
CA GLU A 232 9.67 22.16 -17.11
C GLU A 232 10.89 23.01 -16.71
N ASP A 233 11.38 22.89 -15.47
CA ASP A 233 12.57 23.60 -14.99
C ASP A 233 13.84 23.09 -15.72
N LEU A 234 13.85 21.82 -16.12
CA LEU A 234 14.89 21.19 -16.95
C LEU A 234 14.68 21.44 -18.45
N GLY A 235 13.60 22.13 -18.85
CA GLY A 235 13.26 22.39 -20.24
C GLY A 235 12.71 21.19 -21.01
N ILE A 236 12.39 20.08 -20.33
CA ILE A 236 11.88 18.85 -20.96
C ILE A 236 10.36 18.93 -21.03
N LYS A 237 9.81 18.95 -22.24
CA LYS A 237 8.36 18.91 -22.47
C LYS A 237 7.87 17.47 -22.58
N LEU A 238 6.63 17.22 -22.13
CA LEU A 238 5.97 15.91 -22.24
C LEU A 238 5.90 15.40 -23.69
N GLU A 239 5.75 16.31 -24.66
CA GLU A 239 5.67 16.00 -26.10
C GLU A 239 6.96 15.40 -26.67
N THR A 240 8.11 15.72 -26.06
CA THR A 240 9.44 15.29 -26.53
C THR A 240 9.97 14.06 -25.79
N VAL A 241 9.17 13.50 -24.88
CA VAL A 241 9.57 12.35 -24.07
C VAL A 241 9.65 11.11 -24.95
N THR A 242 10.77 10.40 -24.86
CA THR A 242 10.98 9.12 -25.54
C THR A 242 11.00 7.97 -24.54
N LEU A 243 10.85 6.73 -25.03
CA LEU A 243 10.87 5.53 -24.17
C LEU A 243 12.16 5.39 -23.35
N ASN A 244 13.28 5.94 -23.83
CA ASN A 244 14.58 5.89 -23.14
C ASN A 244 14.65 6.79 -21.90
N MET A 245 13.73 7.76 -21.77
CA MET A 245 13.66 8.65 -20.62
C MET A 245 12.78 8.10 -19.51
N LEU A 246 12.01 7.03 -19.80
CA LEU A 246 11.17 6.38 -18.82
C LEU A 246 12.00 5.44 -17.94
N GLY A 247 11.69 5.41 -16.65
CA GLY A 247 12.22 4.42 -15.75
C GLY A 247 11.68 3.03 -16.07
N THR A 248 12.33 2.01 -15.55
CA THR A 248 11.85 0.62 -15.63
C THR A 248 11.99 -0.06 -14.28
N ALA A 249 11.05 -0.96 -13.99
CA ALA A 249 11.11 -1.85 -12.84
C ALA A 249 10.74 -3.27 -13.28
N LYS A 250 11.17 -4.28 -12.53
CA LYS A 250 10.75 -5.67 -12.77
C LYS A 250 9.27 -5.85 -12.47
N LYS A 251 8.80 -5.25 -11.38
CA LYS A 251 7.42 -5.30 -10.92
C LYS A 251 7.10 -4.04 -10.14
N VAL A 252 5.84 -3.61 -10.19
CA VAL A 252 5.30 -2.55 -9.34
C VAL A 252 4.00 -3.07 -8.74
N HIS A 253 3.85 -2.89 -7.43
CA HIS A 253 2.67 -3.22 -6.67
C HIS A 253 2.05 -1.95 -6.09
N ILE A 254 0.77 -1.72 -6.37
CA ILE A 254 0.06 -0.52 -5.89
C ILE A 254 -1.20 -0.96 -5.18
N ASP A 255 -1.30 -0.56 -3.91
CA ASP A 255 -2.52 -0.71 -3.13
C ASP A 255 -3.23 0.66 -2.99
N LYS A 256 -4.21 0.75 -2.10
CA LYS A 256 -5.00 1.98 -1.90
C LYS A 256 -4.19 3.11 -1.24
N GLU A 257 -3.19 2.77 -0.45
CA GLU A 257 -2.41 3.66 0.41
C GLU A 257 -0.94 3.77 -0.02
N ASN A 258 -0.36 2.71 -0.57
CA ASN A 258 1.06 2.57 -0.86
C ASN A 258 1.34 2.12 -2.31
N THR A 259 2.55 2.44 -2.77
CA THR A 259 3.16 1.93 -4.00
C THR A 259 4.54 1.36 -3.67
N THR A 260 4.85 0.16 -4.18
CA THR A 260 6.12 -0.57 -4.03
C THR A 260 6.67 -1.02 -5.38
#